data_AF-A0A367L5R3-F1
#
_entry.id   AF-A0A367L5R3-F1
#
_cell.length_a   1.000
_cell.length_b   1.000
_cell.length_c   1.000
_cell.angle_alpha   90.00
_cell.angle_beta   90.00
_cell.angle_gamma   90.00
#
_symmetry.space_group_name_H-M   'P 1'
#
loop_
_entity.id
_entity.type
_entity.pdbx_description
1 polymer ?
#
loop_
_entity_poly.entity_id
_entity_poly.type
_entity_poly.pdbx_seq_one_letter_code
_entity_poly.pdbx_strand_id
1 'polypeptide(L)'
;MADDQISLPYLAAILLVSGLIIRYLFFSGPPVRRLASNSPEAVLRSREAAVERIQQMFPQTERRSILWDLQRNGGSIQSTTERILSGRLETPPVSFQPPPVPVQATTNSSADSTSRSSEKAAQPDLITRYNLKEKLDVPIEEDGKALRGWSSSREERQSMLQRRRDEMILAARRKMEAKMAAEKTTASGG
;
A
#
# COMPACT_ATOMS: atom_id res chain seq x y z
N MET A 1 6.32 55.91 -34.42
CA MET A 1 7.48 55.21 -33.82
C MET A 1 7.30 55.33 -32.32
N ALA A 2 6.83 54.28 -31.67
CA ALA A 2 6.63 54.28 -30.23
C ALA A 2 7.84 53.56 -29.63
N ASP A 3 8.80 54.34 -29.13
CA ASP A 3 9.90 53.83 -28.33
C ASP A 3 9.33 53.43 -26.97
N ASP A 4 8.98 52.15 -26.86
CA ASP A 4 8.48 51.54 -25.64
C ASP A 4 9.67 51.40 -24.67
N GLN A 5 9.95 52.47 -23.92
CA GLN A 5 11.01 52.51 -22.91
C GLN A 5 10.61 51.62 -21.73
N ILE A 6 10.82 50.32 -21.88
CA ILE A 6 10.64 49.34 -20.82
C ILE A 6 11.62 49.69 -19.70
N SER A 7 11.09 50.24 -18.62
CA SER A 7 11.90 50.65 -17.46
C SER A 7 12.67 49.45 -16.90
N LEU A 8 13.96 49.64 -16.65
CA LEU A 8 14.88 48.64 -16.11
C LEU A 8 14.32 47.88 -14.87
N PRO A 9 13.63 48.52 -13.90
CA PRO A 9 13.02 47.77 -12.78
C PRO A 9 11.89 46.83 -13.21
N TYR A 10 11.13 47.18 -14.26
CA TYR A 10 10.05 46.34 -14.76
C TYR A 10 10.60 45.10 -15.46
N LEU A 11 11.70 45.24 -16.20
CA LEU A 11 12.41 44.11 -16.82
C LEU A 11 12.97 43.15 -15.76
N ALA A 12 13.53 43.67 -14.66
CA ALA A 12 13.99 42.86 -13.54
C ALA A 12 12.85 42.13 -12.83
N ALA A 13 11.71 42.78 -12.64
CA ALA A 13 10.51 42.17 -12.05
C ALA A 13 9.97 41.03 -12.94
N ILE A 14 9.91 41.24 -14.25
CA ILE A 14 9.48 40.21 -15.21
C ILE A 14 10.42 38.99 -15.19
N LEU A 15 11.74 39.21 -15.11
CA LEU A 15 12.71 38.11 -15.01
C LEU A 15 12.59 37.34 -13.70
N LEU A 16 12.34 38.01 -12.58
CA LEU A 16 12.11 37.33 -11.30
C LEU A 16 10.82 36.51 -11.32
N VAL A 17 9.74 37.07 -11.87
CA VAL A 17 8.45 36.37 -11.96
C VAL A 17 8.53 35.20 -12.94
N SER A 18 9.16 35.36 -14.10
CA SER A 18 9.36 34.26 -15.05
C SER A 18 10.27 33.18 -14.48
N GLY A 19 11.34 33.56 -13.78
CA GLY A 19 12.22 32.64 -13.06
C GLY A 19 11.48 31.86 -11.96
N LEU A 20 10.61 32.52 -11.20
CA LEU A 20 9.79 31.87 -10.17
C LEU A 20 8.76 30.92 -10.78
N ILE A 21 8.15 31.30 -11.91
CA ILE A 21 7.20 30.46 -12.66
C ILE A 21 7.91 29.24 -13.25
N ILE A 22 9.10 29.40 -13.84
CA ILE A 22 9.89 28.29 -14.37
C ILE A 22 10.36 27.39 -13.22
N ARG A 23 10.82 27.96 -12.11
CA ARG A 23 11.13 27.22 -10.88
C ARG A 23 9.90 26.45 -10.38
N TYR A 24 8.71 27.05 -10.42
CA TYR A 24 7.50 26.41 -9.95
C TYR A 24 6.96 25.36 -10.92
N LEU A 25 7.11 25.54 -12.23
CA LEU A 25 6.60 24.60 -13.24
C LEU A 25 7.58 23.46 -13.52
N PHE A 26 8.89 23.71 -13.46
CA PHE A 26 9.93 22.71 -13.76
C PHE A 26 10.58 22.10 -12.51
N PHE A 27 10.66 22.83 -11.39
CA PHE A 27 11.23 22.30 -10.13
C PHE A 27 10.18 22.02 -9.04
N SER A 28 8.95 22.55 -9.11
CA SER A 28 7.85 21.94 -8.35
C SER A 28 7.35 20.75 -9.16
N GLY A 29 8.04 19.61 -9.00
CA GLY A 29 7.42 18.33 -9.27
C GLY A 29 6.05 18.29 -8.56
N PRO A 30 5.06 17.55 -9.11
CA PRO A 30 3.71 17.51 -8.56
C PRO A 30 3.83 17.34 -7.06
N PRO A 31 3.06 18.09 -6.23
CA PRO A 31 3.14 17.94 -4.80
C PRO A 31 3.00 16.46 -4.58
N VAL A 32 4.10 15.81 -4.18
CA VAL A 32 4.03 14.44 -3.73
C VAL A 32 3.14 14.68 -2.53
N ARG A 33 1.85 14.38 -2.70
CA ARG A 33 0.98 14.05 -1.59
C ARG A 33 1.85 13.03 -0.89
N ARG A 34 2.59 13.49 0.11
CA ARG A 34 3.18 12.63 1.10
C ARG A 34 1.93 12.02 1.64
N LEU A 35 1.57 10.89 1.06
CA LEU A 35 0.52 10.07 1.53
C LEU A 35 0.98 9.88 2.95
N ALA A 36 0.29 10.51 3.88
CA ALA A 36 0.36 10.13 5.27
C ALA A 36 -0.26 8.72 5.31
N SER A 37 0.41 7.76 4.69
CA SER A 37 0.06 6.34 4.60
C SER A 37 0.90 5.52 5.56
N ASN A 38 1.67 6.18 6.43
CA ASN A 38 2.00 5.55 7.68
C ASN A 38 0.77 5.72 8.57
N SER A 39 -0.32 5.01 8.22
CA SER A 39 -1.32 4.75 9.25
C SER A 39 -0.54 4.09 10.40
N PRO A 40 -0.72 4.54 11.64
CA PRO A 40 0.04 4.01 12.77
C PRO A 40 -0.10 2.49 12.85
N GLU A 41 -1.25 1.97 12.43
CA GLU A 41 -1.54 0.54 12.32
C GLU A 41 -0.67 -0.19 11.27
N ALA A 42 -0.40 0.40 10.10
CA ALA A 42 0.47 -0.21 9.09
C ALA A 42 1.92 -0.33 9.59
N VAL A 43 2.38 0.63 10.40
CA VAL A 43 3.71 0.60 11.03
C VAL A 43 3.77 -0.46 12.12
N LEU A 44 2.70 -0.65 12.89
CA LEU A 44 2.63 -1.73 13.89
C LEU A 44 2.68 -3.11 13.21
N ARG A 45 1.87 -3.34 12.17
CA ARG A 45 1.88 -4.63 11.45
C ARG A 45 3.21 -4.93 10.76
N SER A 46 3.85 -3.93 10.15
CA SER A 46 5.17 -4.13 9.51
C SER A 46 6.25 -4.44 10.54
N ARG A 47 6.17 -3.84 11.73
CA ARG A 47 7.06 -4.13 12.86
C ARG A 47 6.86 -5.54 13.41
N GLU A 48 5.62 -6.01 13.52
CA GLU A 48 5.33 -7.40 13.93
C GLU A 48 5.89 -8.41 12.93
N ALA A 49 5.67 -8.20 11.63
CA ALA A 49 6.24 -9.07 10.58
C ALA A 49 7.78 -9.05 10.58
N ALA A 50 8.38 -7.90 10.86
CA ALA A 50 9.83 -7.77 10.98
C ALA A 50 10.39 -8.53 12.19
N VAL A 51 9.68 -8.49 13.32
CA VAL A 51 10.04 -9.22 14.54
C VAL A 51 10.00 -10.72 14.30
N GLU A 52 8.94 -11.24 13.66
CA GLU A 52 8.84 -12.67 13.32
C GLU A 52 10.01 -13.15 12.46
N ARG A 53 10.39 -12.35 11.45
CA ARG A 53 11.52 -12.65 10.59
C ARG A 53 12.85 -12.68 11.35
N ILE A 54 13.08 -11.73 12.24
CA ILE A 54 14.29 -11.68 13.06
C ILE A 54 14.32 -12.86 14.04
N GLN A 55 13.17 -13.22 14.62
CA GLN A 55 13.06 -14.37 15.51
C GLN A 55 13.41 -15.69 14.81
N GLN A 56 13.07 -15.85 13.53
CA GLN A 56 13.46 -17.01 12.72
C GLN A 56 14.97 -17.11 12.50
N MET A 57 15.67 -15.97 12.38
CA MET A 57 17.12 -15.93 12.19
C MET A 57 17.89 -16.01 13.52
N PHE A 58 17.32 -15.46 14.59
CA PHE A 58 17.94 -15.35 15.92
C PHE A 58 16.96 -15.83 17.01
N PRO A 59 16.75 -17.16 17.14
CA PRO A 59 15.81 -17.70 18.12
C PRO A 59 16.21 -17.43 19.58
N GLN A 60 17.51 -17.19 19.84
CA GLN A 60 18.04 -16.85 21.16
C GLN A 60 17.73 -15.42 21.61
N THR A 61 17.28 -14.55 20.70
CA THR A 61 17.01 -13.14 21.02
C THR A 61 15.57 -12.97 21.45
N GLU A 62 15.35 -12.26 22.56
CA GLU A 62 14.00 -11.99 23.05
C GLU A 62 13.20 -11.06 22.13
N ARG A 63 11.94 -11.46 21.86
CA ARG A 63 10.97 -10.69 21.07
C ARG A 63 10.81 -9.24 21.55
N ARG A 64 10.86 -9.01 22.87
CA ARG A 64 10.70 -7.68 23.49
C ARG A 64 11.87 -6.74 23.15
N SER A 65 13.09 -7.28 23.18
CA SER A 65 14.30 -6.54 22.84
C SER A 65 14.34 -6.18 21.37
N ILE A 66 13.93 -7.11 20.50
CA ILE A 66 13.77 -6.87 19.05
C ILE A 66 12.73 -5.77 18.81
N LEU A 67 11.54 -5.88 19.42
CA LEU A 67 10.52 -4.84 19.30
C LEU A 67 11.07 -3.47 19.69
N TRP A 68 11.72 -3.37 20.85
CA TRP A 68 12.27 -2.11 21.35
C TRP A 68 13.29 -1.48 20.38
N ASP A 69 14.21 -2.28 19.85
CA ASP A 69 15.22 -1.81 18.91
C ASP A 69 14.59 -1.37 17.57
N LEU A 70 13.61 -2.12 17.05
CA LEU A 70 12.83 -1.70 15.88
C LEU A 70 12.08 -0.39 16.11
N GLN A 71 11.64 -0.10 17.33
CA GLN A 71 10.96 1.17 17.62
C GLN A 71 11.90 2.36 17.44
N ARG A 72 13.13 2.25 17.94
CA ARG A 72 14.13 3.32 17.86
C ARG A 72 14.73 3.45 16.47
N ASN A 73 14.91 2.32 15.77
CA ASN A 73 15.59 2.27 14.48
C ASN A 73 14.61 2.32 13.28
N GLY A 74 13.39 2.83 13.50
CA GLY A 74 12.43 3.12 12.43
C GLY A 74 11.87 1.88 11.71
N GLY A 75 11.85 0.72 12.37
CA GLY A 75 11.32 -0.53 11.83
C GLY A 75 12.25 -1.25 10.84
N SER A 76 13.53 -0.86 10.76
CA SER A 76 14.49 -1.47 9.84
C SER A 76 15.02 -2.81 10.35
N ILE A 77 14.65 -3.90 9.67
CA ILE A 77 15.14 -5.26 9.96
C ILE A 77 16.67 -5.31 9.89
N GLN A 78 17.27 -4.73 8.84
CA GLN A 78 18.71 -4.80 8.59
C GLN A 78 19.52 -4.17 9.73
N SER A 79 19.09 -2.99 10.19
CA SER A 79 19.75 -2.31 11.32
C SER A 79 19.69 -3.12 12.61
N THR A 80 18.56 -3.80 12.84
CA THR A 80 18.37 -4.64 14.02
C THR A 80 19.25 -5.89 13.92
N THR A 81 19.33 -6.53 12.74
CA THR A 81 20.18 -7.71 12.54
C THR A 81 21.66 -7.41 12.70
N GLU A 82 22.15 -6.28 12.18
CA GLU A 82 23.56 -5.87 12.37
C GLU A 82 23.88 -5.61 13.85
N ARG A 83 22.93 -5.04 14.59
CA ARG A 83 23.09 -4.77 16.03
C ARG A 83 23.07 -6.05 16.87
N ILE A 84 22.25 -7.03 16.50
CA ILE A 84 22.24 -8.37 17.10
C ILE A 84 23.59 -9.06 16.86
N LEU A 85 24.09 -9.03 15.62
CA LEU A 85 25.37 -9.64 15.25
C LEU A 85 26.58 -8.98 15.95
N SER A 86 26.53 -7.67 16.15
CA SER A 86 27.56 -6.93 16.89
C SER A 86 27.42 -7.00 18.42
N GLY A 87 26.42 -7.72 18.94
CA GLY A 87 26.18 -7.90 20.38
C GLY A 87 25.78 -6.62 21.11
N ARG A 88 25.33 -5.58 20.39
CA ARG A 88 25.00 -4.24 20.94
C ARG A 88 23.49 -4.07 21.16
N LEU A 89 22.75 -5.16 21.38
CA LEU A 89 21.30 -5.10 21.55
C LEU A 89 20.96 -4.44 22.89
N GLU A 90 20.23 -3.33 22.85
CA GLU A 90 19.92 -2.58 24.06
C GLU A 90 18.78 -3.25 24.82
N THR A 91 19.01 -3.55 26.10
CA THR A 91 18.00 -4.16 26.97
C THR A 91 16.83 -3.21 27.15
N PRO A 92 15.60 -3.63 26.81
CA PRO A 92 14.44 -2.76 26.89
C PRO A 92 14.16 -2.38 28.35
N PRO A 93 13.77 -1.11 28.63
CA PRO A 93 13.39 -0.72 29.98
C PRO A 93 12.16 -1.52 30.45
N VAL A 94 12.07 -1.75 31.76
CA VAL A 94 11.00 -2.55 32.39
C VAL A 94 9.59 -1.96 32.13
N SER A 95 9.51 -0.66 31.87
CA SER A 95 8.30 0.07 31.48
C SER A 95 7.80 -0.20 30.05
N PHE A 96 8.60 -0.83 29.18
CA PHE A 96 8.15 -1.17 27.83
C PHE A 96 7.19 -2.35 27.87
N GLN A 97 5.90 -2.08 27.97
CA GLN A 97 4.84 -3.09 27.90
C GLN A 97 4.57 -3.40 26.43
N PRO A 98 4.95 -4.58 25.91
CA PRO A 98 4.60 -4.94 24.53
C PRO A 98 3.07 -4.99 24.41
N PRO A 99 2.50 -4.58 23.26
CA PRO A 99 1.07 -4.76 23.02
C PRO A 99 0.73 -6.25 23.19
N PRO A 100 -0.41 -6.56 23.83
CA PRO A 100 -0.80 -7.94 24.08
C PRO A 100 -0.84 -8.69 22.76
N VAL A 101 -0.16 -9.84 22.73
CA VAL A 101 -0.29 -10.78 21.61
C VAL A 101 -1.78 -11.08 21.43
N PRO A 102 -2.35 -10.97 20.22
CA PRO A 102 -3.60 -11.65 19.95
C PRO A 102 -3.31 -13.13 20.15
N VAL A 103 -3.76 -13.68 21.27
CA VAL A 103 -3.83 -15.12 21.48
C VAL A 103 -4.56 -15.67 20.26
N GLN A 104 -3.83 -16.42 19.42
CA GLN A 104 -4.49 -17.35 18.51
C GLN A 104 -5.20 -18.35 19.41
N ALA A 105 -6.46 -18.07 19.71
CA ALA A 105 -7.36 -19.07 20.21
C ALA A 105 -7.32 -20.18 19.16
N THR A 106 -6.83 -21.35 19.56
CA THR A 106 -7.14 -22.61 18.91
C THR A 106 -8.64 -22.86 19.07
N THR A 107 -9.46 -22.11 18.34
CA THR A 107 -10.82 -22.49 18.06
C THR A 107 -10.76 -23.32 16.79
N ASN A 108 -10.96 -24.63 16.96
CA ASN A 108 -11.58 -25.49 15.95
C ASN A 108 -12.82 -24.75 15.44
N SER A 109 -12.62 -23.92 14.43
CA SER A 109 -13.66 -23.16 13.77
C SER A 109 -13.84 -23.91 12.47
N SER A 110 -14.74 -24.89 12.52
CA SER A 110 -15.45 -25.35 11.34
C SER A 110 -15.73 -24.13 10.47
N ALA A 111 -15.17 -24.13 9.27
CA ALA A 111 -15.41 -23.10 8.28
C ALA A 111 -16.86 -23.21 7.82
N ASP A 112 -17.79 -22.78 8.67
CA ASP A 112 -19.11 -22.34 8.23
C ASP A 112 -18.91 -20.94 7.68
N SER A 113 -18.83 -20.85 6.36
CA SER A 113 -18.93 -19.59 5.64
C SER A 113 -20.35 -19.06 5.77
N THR A 114 -20.70 -18.54 6.94
CA THR A 114 -21.89 -17.71 7.07
C THR A 114 -21.66 -16.46 6.24
N SER A 115 -22.32 -16.42 5.09
CA SER A 115 -22.56 -15.24 4.27
C SER A 115 -23.14 -14.13 5.14
N ARG A 116 -22.27 -13.29 5.71
CA ARG A 116 -22.69 -11.96 6.14
C ARG A 116 -22.93 -11.15 4.88
N SER A 117 -24.14 -11.28 4.34
CA SER A 117 -24.79 -10.25 3.55
C SER A 117 -24.86 -8.99 4.43
N SER A 118 -23.75 -8.26 4.47
CA SER A 118 -23.76 -6.89 4.95
C SER A 118 -24.70 -6.14 4.02
N GLU A 119 -25.87 -5.79 4.55
CA GLU A 119 -26.80 -4.87 3.95
C GLU A 119 -26.00 -3.69 3.38
N LYS A 120 -26.14 -3.56 2.06
CA LYS A 120 -25.33 -2.74 1.19
C LYS A 120 -25.54 -1.27 1.56
N ALA A 121 -24.79 -0.76 2.53
CA ALA A 121 -24.55 0.68 2.63
C ALA A 121 -24.03 1.12 1.25
N ALA A 122 -24.66 2.14 0.68
CA ALA A 122 -24.59 2.61 -0.71
C ALA A 122 -23.19 3.06 -1.18
N GLN A 123 -22.19 2.20 -1.05
CA GLN A 123 -20.87 2.38 -1.62
C GLN A 123 -20.98 2.05 -3.10
N PRO A 124 -20.57 2.97 -4.01
CA PRO A 124 -20.63 2.72 -5.44
C PRO A 124 -19.77 1.49 -5.78
N ASP A 125 -20.32 0.58 -6.60
CA ASP A 125 -19.64 -0.64 -7.00
C ASP A 125 -18.23 -0.34 -7.53
N LEU A 126 -17.24 -1.20 -7.21
CA LEU A 126 -15.83 -0.99 -7.57
C LEU A 126 -15.63 -0.80 -9.09
N ILE A 127 -16.45 -1.47 -9.90
CA ILE A 127 -16.47 -1.31 -11.36
C ILE A 127 -16.81 0.13 -11.76
N THR A 128 -17.77 0.75 -11.09
CA THR A 128 -18.17 2.14 -11.34
C THR A 128 -17.13 3.11 -10.80
N ARG A 129 -16.56 2.84 -9.61
CA ARG A 129 -15.51 3.67 -9.01
C ARG A 129 -14.25 3.77 -9.87
N TYR A 130 -13.96 2.72 -10.63
CA TYR A 130 -12.76 2.64 -11.48
C TYR A 130 -13.07 2.63 -12.97
N ASN A 131 -14.29 2.97 -13.36
CA ASN A 131 -14.72 3.04 -14.77
C ASN A 131 -14.38 1.77 -15.58
N LEU A 132 -14.50 0.59 -14.97
CA LEU A 132 -14.16 -0.70 -15.59
C LEU A 132 -15.28 -1.27 -16.47
N LYS A 133 -16.31 -0.47 -16.79
CA LYS A 133 -17.50 -0.93 -17.52
C LYS A 133 -17.15 -1.37 -18.94
N GLU A 134 -16.31 -0.61 -19.63
CA GLU A 134 -15.90 -0.87 -21.03
C GLU A 134 -15.03 -2.14 -21.16
N LYS A 135 -14.32 -2.52 -20.08
CA LYS A 135 -13.45 -3.71 -20.06
C LYS A 135 -14.20 -5.02 -19.75
N LEU A 136 -15.51 -4.97 -19.53
CA LEU A 136 -16.34 -6.16 -19.32
C LEU A 136 -16.68 -6.84 -20.66
N ASP A 137 -16.90 -6.05 -21.70
CA ASP A 137 -17.31 -6.54 -23.02
C ASP A 137 -16.14 -7.06 -23.85
N VAL A 138 -14.91 -6.66 -23.48
CA VAL A 138 -13.69 -7.13 -24.13
C VAL A 138 -13.18 -8.37 -23.39
N PRO A 139 -13.11 -9.56 -24.04
CA PRO A 139 -12.43 -10.70 -23.46
C PRO A 139 -10.96 -10.35 -23.25
N ILE A 140 -10.56 -10.23 -21.99
CA ILE A 140 -9.17 -10.01 -21.59
C ILE A 140 -8.42 -11.31 -21.89
N GLU A 141 -7.71 -11.32 -23.01
CA GLU A 141 -6.64 -12.27 -23.29
C GLU A 141 -5.68 -12.24 -22.09
N GLU A 142 -5.45 -13.41 -21.48
CA GLU A 142 -4.54 -13.55 -20.35
C GLU A 142 -3.10 -13.39 -20.84
N ASP A 143 -2.66 -12.14 -21.03
CA ASP A 143 -1.25 -11.79 -21.16
C ASP A 143 -0.55 -11.87 -19.79
N GLY A 144 -0.63 -13.05 -19.17
CA GLY A 144 -0.03 -13.42 -17.89
C GLY A 144 1.50 -13.56 -17.93
N LYS A 145 2.17 -12.92 -18.89
CA LYS A 145 3.62 -12.99 -19.10
C LYS A 145 4.27 -11.61 -19.22
N ALA A 146 3.87 -10.63 -18.43
CA ALA A 146 4.63 -9.39 -18.33
C ALA A 146 5.08 -9.12 -16.88
N LEU A 147 6.30 -9.60 -16.61
CA LEU A 147 7.28 -9.06 -15.67
C LEU A 147 6.96 -9.20 -14.17
N ARG A 148 7.43 -10.33 -13.65
CA ARG A 148 7.56 -10.70 -12.23
C ARG A 148 8.68 -9.88 -11.56
N GLY A 149 8.62 -8.55 -11.68
CA GLY A 149 9.60 -7.62 -11.12
C GLY A 149 8.98 -6.25 -10.89
N TRP A 150 9.30 -5.63 -9.76
CA TRP A 150 8.96 -4.23 -9.49
C TRP A 150 9.77 -3.37 -10.47
N SER A 151 9.13 -2.71 -11.44
CA SER A 151 9.84 -1.84 -12.40
C SER A 151 10.58 -0.74 -11.63
N SER A 152 11.74 -0.28 -12.14
CA SER A 152 12.51 0.80 -11.50
C SER A 152 11.87 2.18 -11.69
N SER A 153 11.18 2.40 -12.81
CA SER A 153 10.45 3.62 -13.12
C SER A 153 9.10 3.67 -12.38
N ARG A 154 8.71 4.86 -11.93
CA ARG A 154 7.51 5.09 -11.12
C ARG A 154 6.25 4.90 -11.96
N GLU A 155 6.27 5.38 -13.19
CA GLU A 155 5.13 5.43 -14.10
C GLU A 155 4.75 4.02 -14.56
N GLU A 156 5.73 3.19 -14.95
CA GLU A 156 5.49 1.78 -15.29
C GLU A 156 4.96 0.99 -14.09
N ARG A 157 5.44 1.32 -12.89
CA ARG A 157 5.00 0.64 -11.69
C ARG A 157 3.54 0.97 -11.36
N GLN A 158 3.18 2.24 -11.47
CA GLN A 158 1.82 2.69 -11.26
C GLN A 158 0.86 2.05 -12.28
N SER A 159 1.25 2.00 -13.55
CA SER A 159 0.43 1.39 -14.60
C SER A 159 0.29 -0.13 -14.39
N MET A 160 1.36 -0.83 -13.99
CA MET A 160 1.29 -2.26 -13.64
C MET A 160 0.38 -2.53 -12.44
N LEU A 161 0.49 -1.75 -11.36
CA LEU A 161 -0.37 -1.92 -10.18
C LEU A 161 -1.84 -1.64 -10.50
N GLN A 162 -2.09 -0.64 -11.35
CA GLN A 162 -3.44 -0.33 -11.82
C GLN A 162 -4.01 -1.48 -12.65
N ARG A 163 -3.24 -2.03 -13.59
CA ARG A 163 -3.63 -3.21 -14.39
C ARG A 163 -3.98 -4.41 -13.50
N ARG A 164 -3.10 -4.76 -12.55
CA ARG A 164 -3.35 -5.85 -11.60
C ARG A 164 -4.61 -5.63 -10.75
N ARG A 165 -4.87 -4.39 -10.33
CA ARG A 165 -6.08 -4.06 -9.57
C ARG A 165 -7.32 -4.23 -10.43
N ASP A 166 -7.30 -3.73 -11.65
CA ASP A 166 -8.42 -3.82 -12.59
C ASP A 166 -8.75 -5.29 -12.93
N GLU A 167 -7.72 -6.10 -13.21
CA GLU A 167 -7.83 -7.55 -13.42
C GLU A 167 -8.46 -8.27 -12.23
N MET A 168 -7.98 -7.97 -11.02
CA MET A 168 -8.51 -8.57 -9.79
C MET A 168 -10.00 -8.26 -9.60
N ILE A 169 -10.42 -7.01 -9.87
CA ILE A 169 -11.81 -6.61 -9.73
C ILE A 169 -12.71 -7.36 -10.72
N LEU A 170 -12.26 -7.51 -11.97
CA LEU A 170 -13.01 -8.24 -12.99
C LEU A 170 -13.08 -9.75 -12.70
N ALA A 171 -11.96 -10.35 -12.28
CA ALA A 171 -11.93 -11.76 -11.88
C ALA A 171 -12.82 -12.04 -10.67
N ALA A 172 -12.81 -11.15 -9.67
CA ALA A 172 -13.69 -11.24 -8.50
C ALA A 172 -15.17 -11.19 -8.89
N ARG A 173 -15.53 -10.30 -9.84
CA ARG A 173 -16.89 -10.21 -10.39
C ARG A 173 -17.30 -11.52 -11.07
N ARG A 174 -16.50 -12.03 -12.01
CA ARG A 174 -16.79 -13.29 -12.71
C ARG A 174 -16.96 -14.46 -11.72
N LYS A 175 -16.11 -14.52 -10.70
CA LYS A 175 -16.19 -15.53 -9.64
C LYS A 175 -17.46 -15.40 -8.81
N MET A 176 -17.92 -14.17 -8.53
CA MET A 176 -19.17 -13.94 -7.82
C MET A 176 -20.38 -14.32 -8.68
N GLU A 177 -20.41 -13.93 -9.95
CA GLU A 177 -21.48 -14.28 -10.89
C GLU A 177 -21.62 -15.80 -11.04
N ALA A 178 -20.50 -16.52 -11.18
CA ALA A 178 -20.50 -17.99 -11.23
C ALA A 178 -21.02 -18.63 -9.94
N LYS A 179 -20.67 -18.09 -8.77
CA LYS A 179 -21.18 -18.56 -7.47
C LYS A 179 -22.69 -18.33 -7.33
N MET A 180 -23.17 -17.14 -7.68
CA MET A 180 -24.60 -16.81 -7.63
C MET A 180 -25.41 -17.69 -8.59
N ALA A 181 -24.85 -18.03 -9.76
CA ALA A 181 -25.47 -18.96 -10.69
C ALA A 181 -25.55 -20.39 -10.10
N ALA A 182 -24.48 -20.88 -9.49
CA ALA A 182 -24.44 -22.19 -8.84
C ALA A 182 -25.41 -22.27 -7.65
N GLU A 183 -25.42 -21.25 -6.79
CA GLU A 183 -26.35 -21.15 -5.65
C GLU A 183 -27.82 -21.13 -6.12
N LYS A 184 -28.12 -20.40 -7.20
CA LYS A 184 -29.46 -20.35 -7.79
C LYS A 184 -29.90 -21.72 -8.32
N THR A 185 -29.00 -22.50 -8.93
CA THR A 185 -29.30 -23.87 -9.38
C THR A 185 -29.48 -24.85 -8.23
N THR A 186 -28.73 -24.71 -7.13
CA THR A 186 -28.90 -25.57 -5.95
C THR A 186 -30.17 -25.25 -5.17
N ALA A 187 -30.59 -23.98 -5.15
CA ALA A 187 -31.79 -23.53 -4.46
C ALA A 187 -33.11 -23.85 -5.21
N SER A 188 -33.05 -24.12 -6.52
CA SER A 188 -34.23 -24.51 -7.31
C SER A 188 -34.39 -26.02 -7.51
N GLY A 189 -33.50 -26.83 -6.94
CA GLY A 189 -33.41 -28.28 -7.16
C GLY A 189 -33.64 -29.15 -5.92
N GLY A 190 -34.09 -28.57 -4.80
CA GLY A 190 -34.53 -29.27 -3.59
C GLY A 190 -35.93 -28.81 -3.21
#